data_AF-A0A538GT92-F1
#
_entry.id   AF-A0A538GT92-F1
#
_cell.length_a   1.000
_cell.length_b   1.000
_cell.length_c   1.000
_cell.angle_alpha   90.00
_cell.angle_beta   90.00
_cell.angle_gamma   90.00
#
_symmetry.space_group_name_H-M   'P 1'
#
loop_
_entity.id
_entity.type
_entity.pdbx_description
1 polymer ?
#
loop_
_entity_poly.entity_id
_entity_poly.type
_entity_poly.pdbx_seq_one_letter_code
_entity_poly.pdbx_strand_id
1 'polypeptide(L)'
;MPSLNVTHELYAGLTRFSGRGVVPDLAESWDVQRGGLVWVFHLRKNLRWSDDRRLTAQDVRRSWLRALSPATGAPLAGPDLGIVRGARAYR
;
A
#
# COMPACT_ATOMS: atom_id res chain seq x y z
N MET A 1 3.73 -21.05 -2.25
CA MET A 1 3.06 -20.67 -3.51
C MET A 1 4.08 -19.95 -4.40
N PRO A 2 4.64 -20.63 -5.43
CA PRO A 2 5.71 -20.08 -6.27
C PRO A 2 5.39 -18.73 -6.92
N SER A 3 4.10 -18.45 -7.15
CA SER A 3 3.60 -17.20 -7.73
C SER A 3 3.77 -15.95 -6.86
N LEU A 4 3.90 -16.08 -5.54
CA LEU A 4 4.07 -14.92 -4.65
C LEU A 4 5.46 -14.27 -4.81
N ASN A 5 6.48 -15.07 -5.10
CA ASN A 5 7.85 -14.55 -5.26
C ASN A 5 7.94 -13.60 -6.46
N VAL A 6 7.35 -13.97 -7.61
CA VAL A 6 7.30 -13.11 -8.79
C VAL A 6 6.53 -11.82 -8.51
N THR A 7 5.47 -11.89 -7.69
CA THR A 7 4.69 -10.70 -7.32
C THR A 7 5.53 -9.73 -6.47
N HIS A 8 6.38 -10.23 -5.58
CA HIS A 8 7.28 -9.41 -4.77
C HIS A 8 8.36 -8.70 -5.61
N GLU A 9 8.79 -9.30 -6.73
CA GLU A 9 9.76 -8.67 -7.63
C GLU A 9 9.12 -7.60 -8.53
N LEU A 10 7.81 -7.68 -8.78
CA LEU A 10 7.10 -6.79 -9.70
C LEU A 10 6.36 -5.64 -9.01
N TYR A 11 5.99 -5.79 -7.74
CA TYR A 11 5.18 -4.82 -7.01
C TYR A 11 5.87 -4.34 -5.74
N ALA A 12 5.68 -3.05 -5.44
CA ALA A 12 6.17 -2.42 -4.23
C ALA A 12 5.01 -1.94 -3.35
N GLY A 13 5.21 -1.98 -2.04
CA GLY A 13 4.28 -1.46 -1.03
C GLY A 13 4.76 -0.14 -0.44
N LEU A 14 3.95 0.48 0.43
CA LEU A 14 4.45 1.59 1.25
C LEU A 14 5.62 1.14 2.14
N THR A 15 5.51 -0.07 2.67
CA THR A 15 6.51 -0.77 3.47
C THR A 15 6.59 -2.22 3.03
N ARG A 16 7.66 -2.91 3.44
CA ARG A 16 7.80 -4.36 3.23
C ARG A 16 8.28 -5.07 4.50
N PHE A 17 8.02 -6.36 4.59
CA PHE A 17 8.57 -7.19 5.66
C PHE A 17 9.98 -7.66 5.29
N SER A 18 10.88 -7.55 6.26
CA SER A 18 12.20 -8.18 6.26
C SER A 18 12.25 -9.24 7.36
N GLY A 19 13.30 -10.07 7.38
CA GLY A 19 13.54 -11.01 8.48
C GLY A 19 13.72 -10.35 9.86
N ARG A 20 13.75 -9.01 9.94
CA ARG A 20 13.89 -8.22 11.17
C ARG A 20 12.66 -7.36 11.48
N GLY A 21 11.58 -7.49 10.70
CA GLY A 21 10.36 -6.68 10.87
C GLY A 21 10.08 -5.76 9.67
N VAL A 22 9.22 -4.77 9.89
CA VAL A 22 8.75 -3.83 8.85
C VAL A 22 9.86 -2.82 8.52
N VAL A 23 10.14 -2.65 7.22
CA VAL A 23 11.14 -1.71 6.71
C VAL A 23 10.57 -0.82 5.59
N PRO A 24 11.20 0.34 5.31
CA PRO A 24 10.84 1.21 4.20
C PRO A 24 10.82 0.51 2.84
N ASP A 25 9.88 0.91 1.98
CA ASP A 25 9.79 0.54 0.56
C ASP A 25 9.48 1.79 -0.28
N LEU A 26 8.26 1.97 -0.84
CA LEU A 26 7.89 3.23 -1.52
C LEU A 26 7.93 4.44 -0.57
N ALA A 27 7.56 4.24 0.70
CA ALA A 27 7.73 5.26 1.73
C ALA A 27 9.17 5.21 2.28
N GLU A 28 9.81 6.38 2.45
CA GLU A 28 11.10 6.49 3.12
C GLU A 28 10.97 6.54 4.65
N SER A 29 9.85 7.06 5.14
CA SER A 29 9.52 7.15 6.56
C SER A 29 8.01 7.26 6.76
N TRP A 30 7.57 7.14 8.00
CA TRP A 30 6.19 7.41 8.38
C TRP A 30 6.10 7.97 9.80
N ASP A 31 5.08 8.80 10.01
CA ASP A 31 4.73 9.33 11.33
C ASP A 31 3.49 8.62 11.86
N VAL A 32 3.53 8.29 13.15
CA VAL A 32 2.38 7.75 13.88
C VAL A 32 1.80 8.84 14.77
N GLN A 33 0.54 9.17 14.54
CA GLN A 33 -0.15 10.26 15.22
C GLN A 33 -1.44 9.77 15.88
N ARG A 34 -2.01 10.60 16.77
CA ARG A 34 -3.30 10.36 17.43
C ARG A 34 -3.40 8.97 18.09
N GLY A 35 -2.35 8.59 18.83
CA GLY A 35 -2.31 7.29 19.52
C GLY A 35 -2.35 6.08 18.60
N GLY A 36 -1.89 6.20 17.35
CA GLY A 36 -1.86 5.09 16.38
C GLY A 36 -3.03 5.06 15.41
N LEU A 37 -3.94 6.04 15.47
CA LEU A 37 -5.11 6.11 14.58
C LEU A 37 -4.84 6.84 13.26
N VAL A 38 -3.75 7.58 13.16
CA VAL A 38 -3.35 8.28 11.93
C VAL A 38 -1.90 7.95 11.61
N TRP A 39 -1.69 7.44 10.40
CA TRP A 39 -0.38 7.10 9.87
C TRP A 39 -0.12 7.95 8.62
N VAL A 40 0.98 8.69 8.63
CA VAL A 40 1.39 9.56 7.51
C VAL A 40 2.64 8.97 6.89
N PHE A 41 2.56 8.56 5.61
CA PHE A 41 3.69 7.99 4.89
C PHE A 41 4.34 9.05 3.99
N HIS A 42 5.65 9.20 4.10
CA HIS A 42 6.45 10.10 3.26
C HIS A 42 7.05 9.28 2.12
N LEU A 43 6.61 9.54 0.90
CA LEU A 43 7.11 8.83 -0.28
C LEU A 43 8.52 9.26 -0.63
N ARG A 44 9.35 8.31 -1.07
CA ARG A 44 10.66 8.62 -1.64
C ARG A 44 10.53 9.62 -2.78
N LYS A 45 11.56 10.45 -2.94
CA LYS A 45 11.67 11.36 -4.08
C LYS A 45 11.90 10.57 -5.37
N ASN A 46 11.37 11.10 -6.48
CA ASN A 46 11.60 10.58 -7.84
C ASN A 46 11.15 9.13 -8.08
N LEU A 47 10.12 8.66 -7.37
CA LEU A 47 9.51 7.36 -7.66
C LEU A 47 8.92 7.35 -9.07
N ARG A 48 9.15 6.24 -9.78
CA ARG A 48 8.66 6.01 -11.13
C ARG A 48 8.12 4.59 -11.26
N TRP A 49 7.11 4.45 -12.09
CA TRP A 49 6.70 3.18 -12.64
C TRP A 49 7.75 2.66 -13.63
N SER A 50 7.67 1.38 -13.99
CA SER A 50 8.56 0.78 -14.98
C SER A 50 8.43 1.40 -16.38
N ASP A 51 7.34 2.11 -16.65
CA ASP A 51 7.09 2.88 -17.88
C ASP A 51 7.57 4.35 -17.79
N ASP A 52 8.44 4.66 -16.82
CA ASP A 52 8.99 5.97 -16.51
C ASP A 52 7.99 7.01 -15.97
N ARG A 53 6.68 6.73 -15.95
CA ARG A 53 5.71 7.68 -15.37
C ARG A 53 5.98 7.90 -13.90
N ARG A 54 5.91 9.15 -13.47
CA ARG A 54 6.06 9.52 -12.06
C ARG A 54 4.99 8.85 -11.20
N LEU A 55 5.41 8.18 -10.14
CA LEU A 55 4.53 7.62 -9.12
C LEU A 55 4.28 8.66 -8.02
N THR A 56 3.02 8.83 -7.64
CA THR A 56 2.57 9.83 -6.67
C THR A 56 1.72 9.20 -5.56
N ALA A 57 1.48 9.97 -4.49
CA ALA A 57 0.56 9.55 -3.43
C ALA A 57 -0.87 9.28 -3.93
N GLN A 58 -1.29 9.92 -5.03
CA GLN A 58 -2.58 9.65 -5.65
C GLN A 58 -2.64 8.25 -6.26
N ASP A 59 -1.54 7.74 -6.81
CA ASP A 59 -1.50 6.38 -7.35
C ASP A 59 -1.59 5.34 -6.23
N VAL A 60 -0.95 5.59 -5.09
CA VAL A 60 -1.10 4.75 -3.89
C VAL A 60 -2.56 4.75 -3.41
N ARG A 61 -3.19 5.93 -3.32
CA ARG A 61 -4.62 6.05 -2.96
C ARG A 61 -5.51 5.26 -3.93
N ARG A 62 -5.27 5.37 -5.25
CA ARG A 62 -6.04 4.63 -6.26
C ARG A 62 -5.87 3.12 -6.09
N SER A 63 -4.67 2.63 -5.82
CA SER A 63 -4.42 1.20 -5.56
C SER A 63 -5.21 0.68 -4.36
N TRP A 64 -5.29 1.45 -3.27
CA TRP A 64 -6.11 1.12 -2.11
C TRP A 64 -7.61 1.10 -2.42
N LEU A 65 -8.13 2.14 -3.09
CA LEU A 65 -9.55 2.18 -3.46
C LEU A 65 -9.92 1.05 -4.41
N ARG A 66 -9.04 0.71 -5.36
CA ARG A 66 -9.23 -0.43 -6.25
C ARG A 66 -9.30 -1.74 -5.46
N ALA A 67 -8.41 -1.93 -4.48
CA ALA A 67 -8.42 -3.13 -3.64
C ALA A 67 -9.67 -3.25 -2.77
N LEU A 68 -10.30 -2.13 -2.37
CA LEU A 68 -11.55 -2.12 -1.62
C LEU A 68 -12.78 -2.40 -2.49
N SER A 69 -12.69 -2.14 -3.80
CA SER A 69 -13.82 -2.29 -4.71
C SER A 69 -14.30 -3.74 -4.78
N PRO A 70 -15.62 -4.00 -4.61
CA PRO A 70 -16.18 -5.35 -4.63
C PRO A 70 -16.01 -6.02 -5.99
N ALA A 71 -15.93 -5.22 -7.06
CA ALA A 71 -15.72 -5.68 -8.43
C ALA A 71 -14.38 -6.40 -8.63
N THR A 72 -13.40 -6.19 -7.73
CA THR A 72 -12.10 -6.86 -7.84
C THR A 72 -12.08 -8.26 -7.24
N GLY A 73 -13.08 -8.63 -6.43
CA GLY A 73 -13.09 -9.91 -5.70
C GLY A 73 -11.86 -10.11 -4.79
N ALA A 74 -11.16 -9.03 -4.43
CA ALA A 74 -9.87 -9.12 -3.76
C ALA A 74 -10.03 -9.72 -2.34
N PRO A 75 -9.34 -10.84 -2.01
CA PRO A 75 -9.45 -11.49 -0.71
C PRO A 75 -9.07 -10.57 0.48
N LEU A 76 -8.16 -9.61 0.22
CA LEU A 76 -7.60 -8.67 1.20
C LEU A 76 -8.52 -7.47 1.50
N ALA A 77 -9.59 -7.26 0.72
CA ALA A 77 -10.42 -6.05 0.78
C ALA A 77 -11.14 -5.86 2.13
N GLY A 78 -11.67 -6.97 2.68
CA GLY A 78 -12.48 -6.97 3.89
C GLY A 78 -11.67 -6.92 5.19
N PRO A 79 -10.83 -7.93 5.47
CA PRO A 79 -10.18 -8.07 6.77
C PRO A 79 -9.05 -7.05 7.02
N ASP A 80 -8.26 -6.70 6.00
CA ASP A 80 -7.02 -5.93 6.21
C ASP A 80 -7.20 -4.43 5.95
N LEU A 81 -7.95 -4.05 4.90
CA LEU A 81 -8.17 -2.63 4.56
C LEU A 81 -9.43 -2.04 5.22
N GLY A 82 -10.36 -2.90 5.64
CA GLY A 82 -11.63 -2.49 6.25
C GLY A 82 -11.50 -1.83 7.64
N ILE A 83 -10.31 -1.88 8.25
CA ILE A 83 -9.98 -1.21 9.52
C ILE A 83 -9.78 0.30 9.36
N VAL A 84 -9.48 0.76 8.13
CA VAL A 84 -9.29 2.19 7.85
C VAL A 84 -10.66 2.87 7.86
N ARG A 85 -10.79 3.93 8.65
CA ARG A 85 -12.04 4.68 8.76
C ARG A 85 -12.52 5.15 7.37
N GLY A 86 -13.75 4.78 7.02
CA GLY A 86 -14.38 5.12 5.74
C GLY A 86 -14.12 4.13 4.60
N ALA A 87 -13.24 3.13 4.78
CA ALA A 87 -12.92 2.14 3.74
C ALA A 87 -14.14 1.33 3.27
N ARG A 88 -15.04 0.98 4.20
CA ARG A 88 -16.25 0.19 3.90
C ARG A 88 -17.24 0.88 2.98
N ALA A 89 -17.15 2.20 2.80
CA ALA A 89 -17.99 2.95 1.86
C ALA A 89 -17.58 2.74 0.38
N TYR A 90 -16.41 2.17 0.14
CA TYR A 90 -15.88 1.87 -1.20
C TYR A 90 -15.94 0.38 -1.54
N ARG A 91 -16.64 -0.40 -0.71
CA ARG A 91 -16.93 -1.82 -0.92
C ARG A 91 -18.29 -2.00 -1.61
#